data_AF-A0A7W1J970-F1
#
_entry.id   AF-A0A7W1J970-F1
#
_cell.length_a   1.000
_cell.length_b   1.000
_cell.length_c   1.000
_cell.angle_alpha   90.00
_cell.angle_beta   90.00
_cell.angle_gamma   90.00
#
_symmetry.space_group_name_H-M   'P 1'
#
loop_
_entity.id
_entity.type
_entity.pdbx_description
1 polymer ?
#
loop_
_entity_poly.entity_id
_entity_poly.type
_entity_poly.pdbx_seq_one_letter_code
_entity_poly.pdbx_strand_id
1 'polypeptide(L)'
;MSARRRAELPGAYTGLAAVALIIVSVVAWRFAPTWVGFVASAVALAWTWRSGSRMKGDSRWAEHIATIGILVSALLLLAKHEPAWWPCDLSCNGGGGYERLPVIGLMVTKVALGAWLLLYALVAIAGLRRQPGVPAKGPHEAPSPGHVQALAWAMIGGSLFYLWTSFRLGLVCHQCLAMHTVVLALAGPMRRGALRPFVRIAAVAAGFLALLAVYGPALRTDVAKPSADPTVLTPGREDAAYVEGADANRRIGRADAAFVLELALEFQCPHCQLAYTEIEPAVRPQIDSGVLAIVIRPVIRPSQAASADLVRWSFAAAATSDRTFRHYLDGMLGTRTDLTSAQILSGPAAEGARLERLSAEAAAHAHAIDVLIERDRARLHALGSTGPTPSAVLIDRGGAVRGRWSGHLDREQIIAALASAAPAP
;
A
#
# COMPACT_ATOMS: atom_id res chain seq x y z
N MET A 1 45.81 39.82 -14.21
CA MET A 1 45.55 38.51 -13.55
C MET A 1 44.17 38.55 -12.94
N SER A 2 43.26 37.71 -13.44
CA SER A 2 41.80 37.86 -13.28
C SER A 2 41.26 37.11 -12.06
N ALA A 3 40.48 37.82 -11.25
CA ALA A 3 39.82 37.34 -10.04
C ALA A 3 38.63 36.35 -10.29
N ARG A 4 38.71 35.48 -11.30
CA ARG A 4 37.65 34.51 -11.62
C ARG A 4 38.19 33.13 -11.95
N ARG A 5 39.00 32.55 -11.06
CA ARG A 5 38.96 31.10 -10.83
C ARG A 5 38.14 30.86 -9.57
N ARG A 6 36.81 30.95 -9.66
CA ARG A 6 35.98 30.27 -8.65
C ARG A 6 36.37 28.80 -8.79
N ALA A 7 36.76 28.17 -7.69
CA ALA A 7 36.99 26.73 -7.65
C ALA A 7 35.66 26.04 -8.02
N GLU A 8 35.48 25.78 -9.32
CA GLU A 8 34.38 24.95 -9.78
C GLU A 8 34.69 23.55 -9.27
N LEU A 9 33.90 23.11 -8.29
CA LEU A 9 33.89 21.72 -7.88
C LEU A 9 33.75 20.87 -9.15
N PRO A 10 34.65 19.92 -9.41
CA PRO A 10 34.60 19.09 -10.60
C PRO A 10 33.21 18.47 -10.75
N GLY A 11 32.65 18.46 -11.97
CA GLY A 11 31.30 17.97 -12.27
C GLY A 11 31.00 16.59 -11.66
N ALA A 12 32.02 15.72 -11.59
CA ALA A 12 31.98 14.42 -10.93
C ALA A 12 31.47 14.46 -9.48
N TYR A 13 31.91 15.42 -8.65
CA TYR A 13 31.47 15.50 -7.25
C TYR A 13 30.00 15.92 -7.14
N THR A 14 29.50 16.74 -8.07
CA THR A 14 28.09 17.15 -8.07
C THR A 14 27.15 16.00 -8.41
N GLY A 15 27.58 15.10 -9.32
CA GLY A 15 26.85 13.89 -9.66
C GLY A 15 26.81 12.88 -8.51
N LEU A 16 27.97 12.61 -7.87
CA LEU A 16 28.03 11.71 -6.72
C LEU A 16 27.19 12.21 -5.54
N ALA A 17 27.22 13.51 -5.26
CA ALA A 17 26.37 14.11 -4.22
C ALA A 17 24.88 13.92 -4.53
N ALA A 18 24.46 14.05 -5.78
CA ALA A 18 23.08 13.80 -6.19
C ALA A 18 22.67 12.33 -5.95
N VAL A 19 23.51 11.37 -6.34
CA VAL A 19 23.28 9.94 -6.10
C VAL A 19 23.15 9.66 -4.60
N ALA A 20 24.10 10.15 -3.80
CA ALA A 20 24.12 9.96 -2.36
C ALA A 20 22.85 10.53 -1.70
N LEU A 21 22.42 11.74 -2.08
CA LEU A 21 21.20 12.35 -1.55
C LEU A 21 19.93 11.57 -1.93
N ILE A 22 19.86 11.04 -3.15
CA ILE A 22 18.74 10.17 -3.56
C ILE A 22 18.73 8.90 -2.71
N ILE A 23 19.88 8.23 -2.54
CA ILE A 23 19.99 7.03 -1.70
C ILE A 23 19.59 7.34 -0.26
N VAL A 24 20.08 8.44 0.31
CA VAL A 24 19.71 8.87 1.67
C VAL A 24 18.20 9.12 1.77
N SER A 25 17.56 9.73 0.77
CA SER A 25 16.11 9.91 0.79
C SER A 25 15.34 8.59 0.75
N VAL A 26 15.80 7.63 -0.06
CA VAL A 26 15.22 6.28 -0.17
C VAL A 26 15.36 5.54 1.17
N VAL A 27 16.56 5.57 1.77
CA VAL A 27 16.82 4.98 3.10
C VAL A 27 15.98 5.66 4.19
N ALA A 28 15.86 6.99 4.16
CA ALA A 28 15.05 7.75 5.11
C ALA A 28 13.57 7.36 5.05
N TRP A 29 13.01 7.14 3.86
CA TRP A 29 11.66 6.62 3.73
C TRP A 29 11.47 5.25 4.38
N ARG A 30 12.51 4.41 4.42
CA ARG A 30 12.41 3.06 4.98
C ARG A 30 12.61 3.00 6.50
N PHE A 31 13.51 3.81 7.03
CA PHE A 31 14.03 3.64 8.39
C PHE A 31 13.82 4.85 9.31
N ALA A 32 13.39 5.99 8.77
CA ALA A 32 13.19 7.20 9.55
C ALA A 32 11.69 7.55 9.64
N PRO A 33 11.29 8.37 10.64
CA PRO A 33 9.95 8.93 10.68
C PRO A 33 9.57 9.61 9.37
N THR A 34 8.29 9.57 9.02
CA THR A 34 7.76 10.08 7.73
C THR A 34 8.23 11.51 7.40
N TRP A 35 8.31 12.39 8.40
CA TRP A 35 8.78 13.78 8.21
C TRP A 35 10.26 13.87 7.78
N VAL A 36 11.12 12.96 8.26
CA VAL A 36 12.53 12.90 7.84
C VAL A 36 12.63 12.49 6.38
N GLY A 37 11.82 11.52 5.95
CA GLY A 37 11.70 11.13 4.54
C GLY A 37 11.35 12.31 3.64
N PHE A 38 10.35 13.12 4.05
CA PHE A 38 9.98 14.34 3.31
C PHE A 38 11.12 15.34 3.20
N VAL A 39 11.83 15.63 4.31
CA VAL A 39 12.96 16.56 4.32
C VAL A 39 14.09 16.04 3.41
N ALA A 40 14.46 14.77 3.53
CA ALA A 40 15.51 14.17 2.72
C ALA A 40 15.17 14.20 1.22
N SER A 41 13.92 13.88 0.85
CA SER A 41 13.42 14.02 -0.53
C SER A 41 13.49 15.46 -1.03
N ALA A 42 13.05 16.44 -0.23
CA ALA A 42 13.09 17.84 -0.62
C ALA A 42 14.52 18.31 -0.90
N VAL A 43 15.49 17.90 -0.06
CA VAL A 43 16.92 18.20 -0.27
C VAL A 43 17.45 17.54 -1.55
N ALA A 44 17.16 16.25 -1.76
CA ALA A 44 17.58 15.52 -2.96
C ALA A 44 17.02 16.17 -4.25
N LEU A 45 15.74 16.53 -4.24
CA LEU A 45 15.08 17.22 -5.35
C LEU A 45 15.69 18.61 -5.58
N ALA A 46 15.83 19.43 -4.55
CA ALA A 46 16.43 20.76 -4.67
C ALA A 46 17.87 20.69 -5.22
N TRP A 47 18.67 19.72 -4.75
CA TRP A 47 20.04 19.54 -5.21
C TRP A 47 20.11 19.12 -6.67
N THR A 48 19.39 18.06 -7.05
CA THR A 48 19.36 17.54 -8.44
C THR A 48 18.83 18.59 -9.42
N TRP A 49 17.78 19.31 -9.01
CA TRP A 49 17.21 20.38 -9.79
C TRP A 49 18.08 21.62 -9.84
N ARG A 50 18.93 21.93 -8.87
CA ARG A 50 19.87 23.06 -8.96
C ARG A 50 21.07 22.69 -9.82
N SER A 51 21.66 21.53 -9.54
CA SER A 51 22.92 21.04 -10.14
C SER A 51 22.77 20.68 -11.62
N GLY A 52 21.59 20.24 -12.08
CA GLY A 52 21.39 19.85 -13.49
C GLY A 52 21.71 20.92 -14.54
N SER A 53 21.79 22.19 -14.14
CA SER A 53 22.25 23.29 -15.03
C SER A 53 23.76 23.32 -15.20
N ARG A 54 24.50 22.94 -14.15
CA ARG A 54 25.97 22.91 -14.09
C ARG A 54 26.56 21.65 -14.72
N MET A 55 25.73 20.63 -14.94
CA MET A 55 26.14 19.32 -15.45
C MET A 55 26.00 19.18 -16.98
N LYS A 56 25.76 20.28 -17.71
CA LYS A 56 25.72 20.25 -19.18
C LYS A 56 27.12 19.91 -19.73
N GLY A 57 27.25 18.73 -20.33
CA GLY A 57 28.46 18.30 -21.05
C GLY A 57 29.29 17.22 -20.36
N ASP A 58 28.97 16.83 -19.12
CA ASP A 58 29.68 15.76 -18.42
C ASP A 58 29.02 14.40 -18.69
N SER A 59 29.71 13.52 -19.43
CA SER A 59 29.20 12.19 -19.77
C SER A 59 29.13 11.24 -18.57
N ARG A 60 29.93 11.45 -17.52
CA ARG A 60 29.96 10.59 -16.32
C ARG A 60 28.66 10.65 -15.54
N TRP A 61 27.96 11.77 -15.64
CA TRP A 61 26.67 11.93 -14.98
C TRP A 61 25.58 11.01 -15.58
N ALA A 62 25.68 10.68 -16.87
CA ALA A 62 24.79 9.72 -17.50
C ALA A 62 24.99 8.30 -16.92
N GLU A 63 26.23 7.95 -16.59
CA GLU A 63 26.57 6.69 -15.91
C GLU A 63 25.97 6.67 -14.50
N HIS A 64 26.09 7.77 -13.73
CA HIS A 64 25.50 7.87 -12.40
C HIS A 64 23.98 7.73 -12.38
N ILE A 65 23.26 8.33 -13.35
CA ILE A 65 21.81 8.13 -13.48
C ILE A 65 21.47 6.68 -13.79
N ALA A 66 22.21 6.05 -14.71
CA ALA A 66 21.99 4.64 -15.03
C ALA A 66 22.24 3.77 -13.79
N THR A 67 23.28 4.05 -13.01
CA THR A 67 23.56 3.39 -11.72
C THR A 67 22.41 3.58 -10.73
N ILE A 68 21.88 4.79 -10.56
CA ILE A 68 20.70 5.03 -9.70
C ILE A 68 19.51 4.20 -10.18
N GLY A 69 19.21 4.23 -11.48
CA GLY A 69 18.10 3.47 -12.05
C GLY A 69 18.25 1.96 -11.83
N ILE A 70 19.45 1.43 -12.01
CA ILE A 70 19.79 0.02 -11.76
C ILE A 70 19.66 -0.32 -10.28
N LEU A 71 20.24 0.48 -9.39
CA LEU A 71 20.20 0.25 -7.94
C LEU A 71 18.77 0.29 -7.41
N VAL A 72 17.98 1.27 -7.84
CA VAL A 72 16.57 1.37 -7.48
C VAL A 72 15.80 0.18 -8.04
N SER A 73 15.99 -0.20 -9.30
CA SER A 73 15.36 -1.40 -9.87
C SER A 73 15.75 -2.68 -9.11
N ALA A 74 17.02 -2.83 -8.75
CA ALA A 74 17.51 -3.97 -7.97
C ALA A 74 16.92 -4.00 -6.57
N LEU A 75 16.87 -2.86 -5.87
CA LEU A 75 16.21 -2.71 -4.57
C LEU A 75 14.72 -3.09 -4.65
N LEU A 76 14.04 -2.71 -5.72
CA LEU A 76 12.63 -3.02 -5.92
C LEU A 76 12.38 -4.49 -6.26
N LEU A 77 13.25 -5.10 -7.07
CA LEU A 77 13.22 -6.54 -7.31
C LEU A 77 13.51 -7.31 -6.03
N LEU A 78 14.47 -6.84 -5.22
CA LEU A 78 14.78 -7.42 -3.92
C LEU A 78 13.57 -7.30 -2.97
N ALA A 79 12.94 -6.13 -2.89
CA ALA A 79 11.74 -5.90 -2.09
C ALA A 79 10.56 -6.78 -2.53
N LYS A 80 10.46 -7.11 -3.82
CA LYS A 80 9.45 -8.04 -4.34
C LYS A 80 9.67 -9.47 -3.85
N HIS A 81 10.92 -9.92 -3.78
CA HIS A 81 11.28 -11.27 -3.34
C HIS A 81 11.36 -11.40 -1.81
N GLU A 82 11.66 -10.30 -1.13
CA GLU A 82 11.78 -10.21 0.33
C GLU A 82 10.91 -9.05 0.83
N PRO A 83 9.58 -9.23 0.95
CA PRO A 83 8.65 -8.19 1.37
C PRO A 83 9.00 -7.58 2.73
N ALA A 84 9.68 -8.34 3.59
CA ALA A 84 10.21 -7.88 4.88
C ALA A 84 11.16 -6.67 4.74
N TRP A 85 11.88 -6.57 3.62
CA TRP A 85 12.85 -5.51 3.39
C TRP A 85 12.19 -4.19 3.03
N TRP A 86 11.01 -4.21 2.40
CA TRP A 86 10.25 -3.01 2.07
C TRP A 86 8.77 -3.35 1.82
N PRO A 87 7.94 -3.48 2.88
CA PRO A 87 6.56 -3.87 2.70
C PRO A 87 5.79 -2.76 1.95
N CYS A 88 5.21 -3.13 0.80
CA CYS A 88 4.27 -2.30 0.08
C CYS A 88 2.86 -2.59 0.57
N ASP A 89 2.41 -1.90 1.61
CA ASP A 89 1.05 -2.09 2.17
C ASP A 89 -0.07 -1.50 1.28
N LEU A 90 0.17 -1.29 -0.01
CA LEU A 90 -0.86 -0.83 -0.94
C LEU A 90 -2.01 -1.85 -1.04
N SER A 91 -1.73 -3.15 -0.94
CA SER A 91 -2.79 -4.17 -0.88
C SER A 91 -3.67 -3.94 0.34
N CYS A 92 -3.07 -3.81 1.53
CA CYS A 92 -3.73 -3.52 2.80
C CYS A 92 -4.57 -2.24 2.76
N ASN A 93 -4.06 -1.15 2.19
CA ASN A 93 -4.79 0.11 2.11
C ASN A 93 -5.89 0.14 1.02
N GLY A 94 -6.18 -0.97 0.33
CA GLY A 94 -7.22 -1.00 -0.69
C GLY A 94 -6.77 -0.46 -2.05
N GLY A 95 -5.45 -0.35 -2.27
CA GLY A 95 -4.81 0.08 -3.51
C GLY A 95 -5.16 -0.77 -4.71
N GLY A 96 -5.77 -1.92 -4.52
CA GLY A 96 -6.28 -2.65 -5.64
C GLY A 96 -7.63 -2.21 -6.21
N GLY A 97 -8.28 -1.22 -5.59
CA GLY A 97 -9.24 -0.31 -6.24
C GLY A 97 -8.75 0.25 -7.58
N TYR A 98 -7.43 0.32 -7.77
CA TYR A 98 -6.80 0.90 -8.94
C TYR A 98 -6.61 -0.10 -10.06
N GLU A 99 -6.88 -1.39 -9.84
CA GLU A 99 -6.68 -2.36 -10.91
C GLU A 99 -7.62 -2.11 -12.06
N ARG A 100 -8.88 -1.68 -11.82
CA ARG A 100 -9.90 -1.55 -12.86
C ARG A 100 -10.68 -0.25 -12.69
N LEU A 101 -10.82 0.51 -13.76
CA LEU A 101 -11.81 1.59 -13.82
C LEU A 101 -13.21 0.94 -13.75
N PRO A 102 -14.00 1.16 -12.67
CA PRO A 102 -15.23 0.41 -12.41
C PRO A 102 -16.24 0.48 -13.57
N VAL A 103 -16.23 1.59 -14.30
CA VAL A 103 -17.18 1.89 -15.37
C VAL A 103 -16.87 1.11 -16.66
N ILE A 104 -15.60 0.78 -16.92
CA ILE A 104 -15.14 0.25 -18.22
C ILE A 104 -14.33 -1.04 -18.11
N GLY A 105 -14.05 -1.53 -16.90
CA GLY A 105 -13.27 -2.76 -16.66
C GLY A 105 -11.80 -2.69 -17.12
N LEU A 106 -11.36 -1.56 -17.68
CA LEU A 106 -9.99 -1.37 -18.16
C LEU A 106 -9.04 -1.25 -16.98
N MET A 107 -7.89 -1.91 -17.12
CA MET A 107 -6.89 -1.83 -16.07
C MET A 107 -6.14 -0.51 -16.09
N VAL A 108 -6.17 0.26 -14.99
CA VAL A 108 -5.55 1.59 -14.93
C VAL A 108 -4.06 1.50 -15.25
N THR A 109 -3.39 0.45 -14.79
CA THR A 109 -1.97 0.17 -15.09
C THR A 109 -1.74 -0.10 -16.57
N LYS A 110 -2.63 -0.84 -17.25
CA LYS A 110 -2.54 -1.11 -18.70
C LYS A 110 -2.84 0.13 -19.53
N VAL A 111 -3.82 0.95 -19.11
CA VAL A 111 -4.14 2.23 -19.76
C VAL A 111 -2.97 3.20 -19.59
N ALA A 112 -2.42 3.30 -18.39
CA ALA A 112 -1.23 4.11 -18.11
C ALA A 112 -0.02 3.64 -18.92
N LEU A 113 0.21 2.32 -19.01
CA LEU A 113 1.23 1.71 -19.88
C LEU A 113 0.99 2.09 -21.35
N GLY A 114 -0.23 1.92 -21.86
CA GLY A 114 -0.59 2.28 -23.23
C GLY A 114 -0.37 3.75 -23.53
N ALA A 115 -0.79 4.64 -22.63
CA ALA A 115 -0.57 6.08 -22.75
C ALA A 115 0.93 6.44 -22.73
N TRP A 116 1.73 5.76 -21.91
CA TRP A 116 3.18 5.92 -21.85
C TRP A 116 3.89 5.43 -23.11
N LEU A 117 3.54 4.24 -23.58
CA LEU A 117 4.08 3.69 -24.83
C LEU A 117 3.70 4.56 -26.02
N LEU A 118 2.47 5.07 -26.05
CA LEU A 118 2.02 6.01 -27.08
C LEU A 118 2.81 7.31 -27.03
N LEU A 119 2.97 7.92 -25.84
CA LEU A 119 3.80 9.12 -25.66
C LEU A 119 5.23 8.87 -26.16
N TYR A 120 5.81 7.72 -25.81
CA TYR A 120 7.14 7.34 -26.24
C TYR A 120 7.23 7.17 -27.76
N ALA A 121 6.26 6.49 -28.37
CA ALA A 121 6.18 6.33 -29.81
C ALA A 121 6.03 7.68 -30.51
N LEU A 122 5.20 8.59 -30.01
CA LEU A 122 5.04 9.93 -30.55
C LEU A 122 6.32 10.75 -30.44
N VAL A 123 7.03 10.65 -29.31
CA VAL A 123 8.34 11.28 -29.12
C VAL A 123 9.38 10.71 -30.09
N ALA A 124 9.41 9.40 -30.29
CA ALA A 124 10.31 8.73 -31.23
C ALA A 124 10.00 9.15 -32.68
N ILE A 125 8.72 9.12 -33.08
CA ILE A 125 8.26 9.53 -34.42
C ILE A 125 8.58 11.00 -34.68
N ALA A 126 8.34 11.89 -33.72
CA ALA A 126 8.67 13.31 -33.85
C ALA A 126 10.19 13.56 -33.91
N GLY A 127 10.99 12.68 -33.29
CA GLY A 127 12.44 12.61 -33.49
C GLY A 127 12.83 12.17 -34.91
N LEU A 128 12.18 11.13 -35.44
CA LEU A 128 12.43 10.56 -36.76
C LEU A 128 11.95 11.45 -37.92
N ARG A 129 10.84 12.19 -37.75
CA ARG A 129 10.27 13.11 -38.75
C ARG A 129 11.05 14.42 -38.94
N ARG A 130 12.17 14.58 -38.23
CA ARG A 130 13.09 15.68 -38.49
C ARG A 130 13.63 15.55 -39.90
N GLN A 131 13.38 16.60 -40.68
CA GLN A 131 13.39 16.60 -42.13
C GLN A 131 14.66 15.96 -42.73
N PRO A 132 14.51 14.96 -43.62
CA PRO A 132 15.57 14.59 -44.54
C PRO A 132 15.95 15.86 -45.33
N GLY A 133 17.13 16.42 -45.08
CA GLY A 133 17.61 17.60 -45.79
C GLY A 133 18.01 18.80 -44.93
N VAL A 134 17.82 18.78 -43.60
CA VAL A 134 18.56 19.72 -42.73
C VAL A 134 19.94 19.11 -42.47
N PRO A 135 21.02 19.61 -43.10
CA PRO A 135 22.35 19.09 -42.83
C PRO A 135 22.63 19.27 -41.33
N ALA A 136 22.90 18.18 -40.64
CA ALA A 136 23.38 18.22 -39.27
C ALA A 136 24.60 19.15 -39.27
N LYS A 137 24.61 20.23 -38.48
CA LYS A 137 25.75 21.18 -38.44
C LYS A 137 27.00 20.59 -37.75
N GLY A 138 27.11 19.26 -37.70
CA GLY A 138 28.27 18.52 -37.24
C GLY A 138 27.88 17.23 -36.50
N PRO A 139 28.84 16.32 -36.27
CA PRO A 139 28.64 15.04 -35.57
C PRO A 139 28.25 15.17 -34.08
N HIS A 140 28.04 16.40 -33.58
CA HIS A 140 27.76 16.70 -32.18
C HIS A 140 26.47 17.48 -31.94
N GLU A 141 25.68 17.77 -32.99
CA GLU A 141 24.38 18.43 -32.79
C GLU A 141 23.38 17.42 -32.21
N ALA A 142 23.31 17.41 -30.88
CA ALA A 142 22.41 16.55 -30.12
C ALA A 142 20.94 16.77 -30.57
N PRO A 143 20.09 15.72 -30.53
CA PRO A 143 18.68 15.86 -30.83
C PRO A 143 18.06 16.99 -30.00
N SER A 144 17.14 17.72 -30.62
CA SER A 144 16.48 18.89 -30.02
C SER A 144 16.03 18.65 -28.58
N PRO A 145 16.29 19.63 -27.69
CA PRO A 145 15.89 19.57 -26.30
C PRO A 145 14.38 19.41 -26.08
N GLY A 146 13.53 19.72 -27.07
CA GLY A 146 12.07 19.75 -26.92
C GLY A 146 11.42 18.41 -26.56
N HIS A 147 11.82 17.31 -27.20
CA HIS A 147 11.22 15.99 -26.96
C HIS A 147 11.55 15.43 -25.57
N VAL A 148 12.77 15.69 -25.11
CA VAL A 148 13.25 15.21 -23.81
C VAL A 148 12.66 16.05 -22.68
N GLN A 149 12.48 17.34 -22.93
CA GLN A 149 11.71 18.20 -22.04
C GLN A 149 10.26 17.72 -21.93
N ALA A 150 9.61 17.35 -23.04
CA ALA A 150 8.25 16.81 -23.02
C ALA A 150 8.16 15.52 -22.18
N LEU A 151 9.11 14.59 -22.36
CA LEU A 151 9.15 13.34 -21.60
C LEU A 151 9.40 13.59 -20.10
N ALA A 152 10.34 14.47 -19.76
CA ALA A 152 10.61 14.85 -18.38
C ALA A 152 9.38 15.50 -17.71
N TRP A 153 8.67 16.37 -18.44
CA TRP A 153 7.42 16.96 -17.97
C TRP A 153 6.32 15.92 -17.80
N ALA A 154 6.22 14.92 -18.68
CA ALA A 154 5.29 13.82 -18.53
C ALA A 154 5.61 12.95 -17.29
N MET A 155 6.90 12.68 -17.01
CA MET A 155 7.32 11.99 -15.78
C MET A 155 6.94 12.80 -14.53
N ILE A 156 7.19 14.10 -14.54
CA ILE A 156 6.83 15.00 -13.42
C ILE A 156 5.32 15.02 -13.23
N GLY A 157 4.56 15.28 -14.29
CA GLY A 157 3.10 15.34 -14.26
C GLY A 157 2.48 14.03 -13.80
N GLY A 158 2.93 12.89 -14.35
CA GLY A 158 2.49 11.56 -13.94
C GLY A 158 2.81 11.29 -12.47
N SER A 159 4.04 11.55 -12.03
CA SER A 159 4.46 11.37 -10.64
C SER A 159 3.62 12.19 -9.66
N LEU A 160 3.42 13.48 -9.96
CA LEU A 160 2.59 14.38 -9.14
C LEU A 160 1.11 13.99 -9.14
N PHE A 161 0.57 13.56 -10.29
CA PHE A 161 -0.81 13.08 -10.40
C PHE A 161 -1.04 11.83 -9.54
N TYR A 162 -0.13 10.85 -9.59
CA TYR A 162 -0.22 9.65 -8.77
C TYR A 162 -0.08 9.98 -7.28
N LEU A 163 0.89 10.83 -6.90
CA LEU A 163 1.03 11.28 -5.51
C LEU A 163 -0.26 11.97 -5.03
N TRP A 164 -0.79 12.93 -5.79
CA TRP A 164 -2.03 13.61 -5.46
C TRP A 164 -3.20 12.64 -5.30
N THR A 165 -3.33 11.68 -6.22
CA THR A 165 -4.38 10.65 -6.19
C THR A 165 -4.23 9.75 -4.96
N SER A 166 -3.01 9.30 -4.66
CA SER A 166 -2.66 8.54 -3.47
C SER A 166 -3.01 9.30 -2.19
N PHE A 167 -2.64 10.57 -2.07
CA PHE A 167 -2.99 11.39 -0.91
C PHE A 167 -4.51 11.55 -0.76
N ARG A 168 -5.23 11.80 -1.87
CA ARG A 168 -6.69 11.93 -1.86
C ARG A 168 -7.41 10.66 -1.42
N LEU A 169 -6.82 9.51 -1.71
CA LEU A 169 -7.39 8.21 -1.39
C LEU A 169 -6.80 7.61 -0.10
N GLY A 170 -5.94 8.33 0.62
CA GLY A 170 -5.28 7.84 1.83
C GLY A 170 -4.28 6.70 1.58
N LEU A 171 -3.82 6.52 0.35
CA LEU A 171 -2.99 5.40 -0.10
C LEU A 171 -1.52 5.79 -0.25
N VAL A 172 -0.92 6.19 0.86
CA VAL A 172 0.46 6.66 0.86
C VAL A 172 1.33 5.66 1.62
N CYS A 173 2.14 4.92 0.88
CA CYS A 173 3.19 4.08 1.49
C CYS A 173 4.58 4.69 1.24
N HIS A 174 5.52 4.43 2.14
CA HIS A 174 6.88 4.93 2.04
C HIS A 174 7.59 4.49 0.75
N GLN A 175 7.26 3.31 0.22
CA GLN A 175 7.80 2.83 -1.05
C GLN A 175 7.37 3.70 -2.24
N CYS A 176 6.08 4.06 -2.32
CA CYS A 176 5.59 4.99 -3.33
C CYS A 176 6.32 6.33 -3.24
N LEU A 177 6.43 6.89 -2.03
CA LEU A 177 7.10 8.18 -1.83
C LEU A 177 8.59 8.14 -2.23
N ALA A 178 9.29 7.06 -1.90
CA ALA A 178 10.67 6.85 -2.33
C ALA A 178 10.79 6.75 -3.86
N MET A 179 9.93 5.96 -4.50
CA MET A 179 9.90 5.81 -5.95
C MET A 179 9.62 7.14 -6.66
N HIS A 180 8.59 7.87 -6.22
CA HIS A 180 8.24 9.16 -6.78
C HIS A 180 9.35 10.19 -6.58
N THR A 181 10.07 10.14 -5.44
CA THR A 181 11.27 10.96 -5.20
C THR A 181 12.35 10.68 -6.24
N VAL A 182 12.66 9.41 -6.50
CA VAL A 182 13.65 9.00 -7.53
C VAL A 182 13.22 9.52 -8.90
N VAL A 183 11.98 9.27 -9.32
CA VAL A 183 11.44 9.72 -10.62
C VAL A 183 11.56 11.24 -10.78
N LEU A 184 11.17 12.01 -9.78
CA LEU A 184 11.23 13.48 -9.81
C LEU A 184 12.66 14.02 -9.76
N ALA A 185 13.56 13.34 -9.04
CA ALA A 185 14.98 13.70 -8.96
C ALA A 185 15.68 13.47 -10.30
N LEU A 186 15.33 12.40 -11.03
CA LEU A 186 15.87 12.10 -12.36
C LEU A 186 15.30 13.03 -13.43
N ALA A 187 14.01 13.40 -13.34
CA ALA A 187 13.36 14.26 -14.32
C ALA A 187 13.92 15.70 -14.37
N GLY A 188 14.35 16.24 -13.23
CA GLY A 188 14.87 17.62 -13.14
C GLY A 188 16.06 17.89 -14.08
N PRO A 189 17.13 17.08 -14.00
CA PRO A 189 18.26 17.15 -14.92
C PRO A 189 17.92 16.80 -16.38
N MET A 190 17.01 15.85 -16.63
CA MET A 190 16.55 15.51 -17.99
C MET A 190 15.96 16.72 -18.72
N ARG A 191 15.16 17.54 -18.02
CA ARG A 191 14.59 18.80 -18.55
C ARG A 191 15.63 19.78 -19.07
N ARG A 192 16.86 19.73 -18.55
CA ARG A 192 17.95 20.64 -18.96
C ARG A 192 18.82 20.12 -20.10
N GLY A 193 18.53 18.91 -20.61
CA GLY A 193 19.23 18.34 -21.75
C GLY A 193 20.63 17.80 -21.44
N ALA A 194 20.90 17.40 -20.18
CA ALA A 194 22.24 17.00 -19.75
C ALA A 194 22.66 15.56 -20.13
N LEU A 195 21.73 14.67 -20.51
CA LEU A 195 22.03 13.25 -20.81
C LEU A 195 22.37 12.99 -22.29
N ARG A 196 23.02 11.87 -22.63
CA ARG A 196 23.08 11.37 -24.03
C ARG A 196 21.75 10.71 -24.46
N PRO A 197 21.34 10.76 -25.73
CA PRO A 197 20.02 10.28 -26.19
C PRO A 197 19.68 8.83 -25.81
N PHE A 198 20.63 7.91 -26.00
CA PHE A 198 20.44 6.50 -25.66
C PHE A 198 20.29 6.29 -24.13
N VAL A 199 21.08 7.00 -23.32
CA VAL A 199 20.98 6.92 -21.86
C VAL A 199 19.64 7.49 -21.36
N ARG A 200 19.09 8.51 -22.04
CA ARG A 200 17.75 9.04 -21.74
C ARG A 200 16.67 7.99 -21.93
N ILE A 201 16.74 7.25 -23.03
CA ILE A 201 15.79 6.18 -23.38
C ILE A 201 15.92 5.03 -22.38
N ALA A 202 17.14 4.57 -22.11
CA ALA A 202 17.40 3.48 -21.18
C ALA A 202 16.94 3.84 -19.75
N ALA A 203 17.20 5.06 -19.27
CA ALA A 203 16.78 5.50 -17.94
C ALA A 203 15.25 5.55 -17.78
N VAL A 204 14.54 6.01 -18.81
CA VAL A 204 13.07 6.06 -18.81
C VAL A 204 12.47 4.67 -18.91
N ALA A 205 12.99 3.83 -19.81
CA ALA A 205 12.57 2.44 -19.94
C ALA A 205 12.82 1.67 -18.63
N ALA A 206 13.97 1.85 -18.00
CA ALA A 206 14.29 1.23 -16.71
C ALA A 206 13.36 1.71 -15.59
N GLY A 207 13.17 3.03 -15.45
CA GLY A 207 12.24 3.58 -14.44
C GLY A 207 10.81 3.10 -14.65
N PHE A 208 10.37 3.00 -15.89
CA PHE A 208 9.04 2.50 -16.24
C PHE A 208 8.89 0.99 -16.01
N LEU A 209 9.87 0.17 -16.42
CA LEU A 209 9.86 -1.27 -16.18
C LEU A 209 9.93 -1.58 -14.67
N ALA A 210 10.67 -0.77 -13.90
CA ALA A 210 10.68 -0.86 -12.44
C ALA A 210 9.30 -0.54 -11.85
N LEU A 211 8.65 0.54 -12.28
CA LEU A 211 7.27 0.87 -11.87
C LEU A 211 6.29 -0.26 -12.24
N LEU A 212 6.39 -0.81 -13.46
CA LEU A 212 5.53 -1.90 -13.92
C LEU A 212 5.78 -3.21 -13.14
N ALA A 213 7.03 -3.54 -12.84
CA ALA A 213 7.38 -4.72 -12.06
C ALA A 213 6.89 -4.63 -10.61
N VAL A 214 6.85 -3.41 -10.05
CA VAL A 214 6.40 -3.12 -8.68
C VAL A 214 4.87 -3.09 -8.59
N TYR A 215 4.18 -2.44 -9.53
CA TYR A 215 2.74 -2.19 -9.44
C TYR A 215 1.87 -3.08 -10.34
N GLY A 216 2.45 -3.79 -11.31
CA GLY A 216 1.74 -4.58 -12.31
C GLY A 216 1.00 -5.83 -11.80
N PRO A 217 1.52 -6.59 -10.81
CA PRO A 217 0.87 -7.83 -10.34
C PRO A 217 -0.02 -7.71 -9.09
N ALA A 218 0.08 -6.63 -8.31
CA ALA A 218 -0.32 -6.65 -6.88
C ALA A 218 -1.46 -5.70 -6.47
N LEU A 219 -2.06 -4.96 -7.39
CA LEU A 219 -3.19 -4.09 -7.08
C LEU A 219 -4.46 -4.86 -7.48
N ARG A 220 -5.20 -5.41 -6.51
CA ARG A 220 -6.55 -6.04 -6.68
C ARG A 220 -7.59 -5.49 -5.70
N THR A 221 -8.80 -5.14 -6.14
CA THR A 221 -9.90 -4.84 -5.20
C THR A 221 -10.17 -6.10 -4.42
N ASP A 222 -9.59 -6.16 -3.24
CA ASP A 222 -9.29 -7.43 -2.62
C ASP A 222 -9.92 -7.52 -1.25
N VAL A 223 -11.17 -7.10 -1.17
CA VAL A 223 -12.08 -7.55 -0.14
C VAL A 223 -13.13 -8.35 -0.88
N ALA A 224 -13.30 -9.61 -0.49
CA ALA A 224 -14.32 -10.46 -1.09
C ALA A 224 -15.68 -9.78 -0.94
N LYS A 225 -16.34 -9.49 -2.07
CA LYS A 225 -17.70 -8.94 -2.05
C LYS A 225 -18.66 -9.98 -1.45
N PRO A 226 -19.76 -9.53 -0.82
CA PRO A 226 -20.85 -10.44 -0.50
C PRO A 226 -21.28 -11.24 -1.73
N SER A 227 -21.74 -12.47 -1.51
CA SER A 227 -22.41 -13.24 -2.56
C SER A 227 -23.58 -12.43 -3.11
N ALA A 228 -23.80 -12.47 -4.43
CA ALA A 228 -24.97 -11.84 -5.05
C ALA A 228 -26.29 -12.49 -4.58
N ASP A 229 -26.21 -13.69 -4.00
CA ASP A 229 -27.33 -14.41 -3.42
C ASP A 229 -27.14 -14.58 -1.90
N PRO A 230 -27.59 -13.60 -1.09
CA PRO A 230 -27.50 -13.67 0.37
C PRO A 230 -28.51 -14.67 0.98
N THR A 231 -29.40 -15.24 0.17
CA THR A 231 -30.51 -16.10 0.63
C THR A 231 -30.08 -17.54 0.95
N VAL A 232 -28.80 -17.89 0.78
CA VAL A 232 -28.38 -19.30 0.69
C VAL A 232 -27.82 -19.90 1.99
N LEU A 233 -27.54 -19.11 3.04
CA LEU A 233 -26.83 -19.63 4.22
C LEU A 233 -27.61 -19.36 5.51
N THR A 234 -28.75 -20.04 5.68
CA THR A 234 -29.34 -20.20 7.03
C THR A 234 -28.62 -21.37 7.70
N PRO A 235 -28.04 -21.21 8.90
CA PRO A 235 -27.39 -22.31 9.57
C PRO A 235 -28.40 -23.44 9.82
N GLY A 236 -27.98 -24.68 9.56
CA GLY A 236 -28.76 -25.85 9.96
C GLY A 236 -28.92 -25.87 11.48
N ARG A 237 -29.92 -26.59 11.99
CA ARG A 237 -30.14 -26.71 13.45
C ARG A 237 -28.89 -27.21 14.20
N GLU A 238 -28.11 -28.08 13.56
CA GLU A 238 -26.86 -28.64 14.10
C GLU A 238 -25.73 -27.59 14.14
N ASP A 239 -25.75 -26.60 13.24
CA ASP A 239 -24.74 -25.54 13.16
C ASP A 239 -25.06 -24.33 14.07
N ALA A 240 -26.30 -24.19 14.53
CA ALA A 240 -26.76 -23.01 15.25
C ALA A 240 -25.92 -22.72 16.51
N ALA A 241 -25.65 -23.75 17.33
CA ALA A 241 -24.84 -23.60 18.53
C ALA A 241 -23.38 -23.20 18.22
N TYR A 242 -22.82 -23.70 17.10
CA TYR A 242 -21.49 -23.34 16.65
C TYR A 242 -21.41 -21.87 16.23
N VAL A 243 -22.37 -21.43 15.41
CA VAL A 243 -22.48 -20.04 14.93
C VAL A 243 -22.67 -19.08 16.10
N GLU A 244 -23.60 -19.38 17.02
CA GLU A 244 -23.85 -18.55 18.21
C GLU A 244 -22.63 -18.49 19.14
N GLY A 245 -21.96 -19.62 19.36
CA GLY A 245 -20.74 -19.68 20.16
C GLY A 245 -19.61 -18.84 19.57
N ALA A 246 -19.34 -18.99 18.26
CA ALA A 246 -18.34 -18.20 17.56
C ALA A 246 -18.64 -16.70 17.62
N ASP A 247 -19.92 -16.30 17.53
CA ASP A 247 -20.33 -14.91 17.63
C ASP A 247 -20.20 -14.28 18.99
N ALA A 248 -20.55 -15.04 20.02
CA ALA A 248 -20.39 -14.57 21.39
C ALA A 248 -18.90 -14.38 21.72
N ASN A 249 -18.06 -15.34 21.32
CA ASN A 249 -16.67 -15.43 21.75
C ASN A 249 -15.72 -14.47 21.01
N ARG A 250 -16.11 -13.93 19.86
CA ARG A 250 -15.36 -12.86 19.16
C ARG A 250 -15.68 -11.45 19.64
N ARG A 251 -16.56 -11.33 20.64
CA ARG A 251 -16.85 -10.07 21.34
C ARG A 251 -15.91 -9.90 22.53
N ILE A 252 -15.37 -8.70 22.69
CA ILE A 252 -14.58 -8.28 23.84
C ILE A 252 -15.40 -7.24 24.61
N GLY A 253 -15.82 -7.57 25.83
CA GLY A 253 -16.72 -6.75 26.65
C GLY A 253 -18.11 -7.35 26.79
N ARG A 254 -19.01 -6.63 27.45
CA ARG A 254 -20.35 -7.14 27.78
C ARG A 254 -21.26 -7.20 26.54
N ALA A 255 -22.14 -8.19 26.49
CA ALA A 255 -23.13 -8.32 25.41
C ALA A 255 -24.16 -7.17 25.42
N ASP A 256 -24.43 -6.60 26.59
CA ASP A 256 -25.40 -5.51 26.82
C ASP A 256 -24.75 -4.11 26.87
N ALA A 257 -23.51 -3.98 26.40
CA ALA A 257 -22.81 -2.70 26.35
C ALA A 257 -23.60 -1.63 25.57
N ALA A 258 -23.52 -0.38 26.03
CA ALA A 258 -24.24 0.74 25.41
C ALA A 258 -23.79 1.01 23.97
N PHE A 259 -22.52 0.71 23.68
CA PHE A 259 -21.91 0.86 22.37
C PHE A 259 -21.21 -0.43 21.92
N VAL A 260 -21.16 -0.63 20.61
CA VAL A 260 -20.41 -1.68 19.95
C VAL A 260 -19.48 -1.07 18.91
N LEU A 261 -18.19 -1.33 19.02
CA LEU A 261 -17.20 -1.02 18.00
C LEU A 261 -16.95 -2.29 17.16
N GLU A 262 -17.52 -2.34 15.96
CA GLU A 262 -17.25 -3.42 15.02
C GLU A 262 -15.93 -3.13 14.28
N LEU A 263 -14.91 -3.95 14.53
CA LEU A 263 -13.58 -3.84 13.93
C LEU A 263 -13.42 -4.86 12.82
N ALA A 264 -13.32 -4.39 11.57
CA ALA A 264 -13.02 -5.23 10.43
C ALA A 264 -11.50 -5.34 10.23
N LEU A 265 -10.96 -6.54 10.42
CA LEU A 265 -9.53 -6.81 10.42
C LEU A 265 -9.20 -7.90 9.40
N GLU A 266 -8.04 -7.78 8.75
CA GLU A 266 -7.46 -8.87 7.97
C GLU A 266 -6.19 -9.37 8.68
N PHE A 267 -6.11 -10.68 8.87
CA PHE A 267 -5.03 -11.36 9.57
C PHE A 267 -3.66 -11.15 8.93
N GLN A 268 -3.57 -11.08 7.60
CA GLN A 268 -2.30 -10.80 6.94
C GLN A 268 -1.98 -9.30 6.79
N CYS A 269 -2.79 -8.39 7.35
CA CYS A 269 -2.60 -6.95 7.23
C CYS A 269 -1.80 -6.37 8.42
N PRO A 270 -0.57 -5.84 8.22
CA PRO A 270 0.23 -5.25 9.30
C PRO A 270 -0.44 -4.03 9.94
N HIS A 271 -1.18 -3.23 9.16
CA HIS A 271 -1.94 -2.10 9.70
C HIS A 271 -3.11 -2.56 10.58
N CYS A 272 -3.72 -3.72 10.30
CA CYS A 272 -4.76 -4.28 11.17
C CYS A 272 -4.17 -4.70 12.51
N GLN A 273 -2.97 -5.29 12.51
CA GLN A 273 -2.25 -5.61 13.74
C GLN A 273 -1.96 -4.36 14.55
N LEU A 274 -1.36 -3.34 13.94
CA LEU A 274 -1.05 -2.08 14.61
C LEU A 274 -2.30 -1.40 15.16
N ALA A 275 -3.36 -1.30 14.38
CA ALA A 275 -4.58 -0.65 14.83
C ALA A 275 -5.25 -1.41 15.98
N TYR A 276 -5.25 -2.75 15.96
CA TYR A 276 -5.79 -3.54 17.07
C TYR A 276 -4.95 -3.34 18.35
N THR A 277 -3.62 -3.40 18.25
CA THR A 277 -2.72 -3.22 19.42
C THR A 277 -2.74 -1.81 19.98
N GLU A 278 -3.14 -0.81 19.21
CA GLU A 278 -3.31 0.58 19.67
C GLU A 278 -4.71 0.86 20.23
N ILE A 279 -5.77 0.43 19.54
CA ILE A 279 -7.16 0.75 19.91
C ILE A 279 -7.60 -0.02 21.14
N GLU A 280 -7.33 -1.32 21.17
CA GLU A 280 -7.89 -2.22 22.18
C GLU A 280 -7.47 -1.80 23.60
N PRO A 281 -6.18 -1.51 23.88
CA PRO A 281 -5.77 -0.98 25.18
C PRO A 281 -6.30 0.43 25.45
N ALA A 282 -6.41 1.27 24.42
CA ALA A 282 -6.85 2.66 24.58
C ALA A 282 -8.33 2.78 24.99
N VAL A 283 -9.19 1.85 24.54
CA VAL A 283 -10.61 1.81 24.91
C VAL A 283 -10.94 0.81 26.02
N ARG A 284 -9.92 0.18 26.61
CA ARG A 284 -10.07 -0.78 27.72
C ARG A 284 -10.92 -0.23 28.88
N PRO A 285 -10.75 1.01 29.36
CA PRO A 285 -11.58 1.53 30.45
C PRO A 285 -13.09 1.52 30.14
N GLN A 286 -13.47 1.75 28.88
CA GLN A 286 -14.86 1.71 28.43
C GLN A 286 -15.38 0.28 28.29
N ILE A 287 -14.51 -0.67 27.96
CA ILE A 287 -14.83 -2.10 27.96
C ILE A 287 -15.08 -2.60 29.40
N ASP A 288 -14.17 -2.27 30.32
CA ASP A 288 -14.21 -2.74 31.71
C ASP A 288 -15.41 -2.16 32.48
N SER A 289 -15.79 -0.91 32.19
CA SER A 289 -17.00 -0.29 32.73
C SER A 289 -18.30 -0.80 32.10
N GLY A 290 -18.22 -1.63 31.05
CA GLY A 290 -19.39 -2.14 30.34
C GLY A 290 -20.05 -1.15 29.39
N VAL A 291 -19.43 0.01 29.14
CA VAL A 291 -19.94 1.02 28.21
C VAL A 291 -19.76 0.57 26.76
N LEU A 292 -18.64 -0.08 26.46
CA LEU A 292 -18.24 -0.50 25.13
C LEU A 292 -18.06 -2.02 25.04
N ALA A 293 -18.42 -2.59 23.91
CA ALA A 293 -17.91 -3.88 23.46
C ALA A 293 -17.23 -3.73 22.10
N ILE A 294 -16.16 -4.48 21.86
CA ILE A 294 -15.57 -4.65 20.53
C ILE A 294 -16.08 -5.96 19.93
N VAL A 295 -16.45 -5.96 18.65
CA VAL A 295 -16.71 -7.18 17.89
C VAL A 295 -15.72 -7.27 16.74
N ILE A 296 -14.90 -8.32 16.75
CA ILE A 296 -13.95 -8.57 15.68
C ILE A 296 -14.66 -9.22 14.49
N ARG A 297 -14.50 -8.63 13.31
CA ARG A 297 -15.08 -9.04 12.03
C ARG A 297 -13.94 -9.38 11.06
N PRO A 298 -13.48 -10.64 10.99
CA PRO A 298 -12.40 -11.01 10.08
C PRO A 298 -12.79 -10.79 8.61
N VAL A 299 -11.88 -10.24 7.82
CA VAL A 299 -12.10 -9.88 6.42
C VAL A 299 -11.23 -10.73 5.51
N ILE A 300 -11.85 -11.44 4.56
CA ILE A 300 -11.13 -12.22 3.56
C ILE A 300 -10.66 -11.34 2.40
N ARG A 301 -9.38 -11.50 2.07
CA ARG A 301 -8.67 -10.80 1.00
C ARG A 301 -8.10 -11.78 -0.04
N PRO A 302 -8.78 -12.01 -1.18
CA PRO A 302 -8.37 -13.00 -2.20
C PRO A 302 -6.94 -12.89 -2.80
N SER A 303 -6.25 -11.77 -2.66
CA SER A 303 -4.87 -11.50 -3.10
C SER A 303 -3.86 -12.00 -2.08
N GLN A 304 -4.31 -12.25 -0.85
CA GLN A 304 -3.53 -12.81 0.23
C GLN A 304 -3.75 -14.33 0.25
N ALA A 305 -2.69 -15.09 0.03
CA ALA A 305 -2.78 -16.52 -0.26
C ALA A 305 -3.40 -17.34 0.87
N ALA A 306 -3.29 -16.89 2.13
CA ALA A 306 -3.78 -17.60 3.31
C ALA A 306 -4.98 -16.95 3.99
N SER A 307 -5.47 -15.80 3.48
CA SER A 307 -6.49 -15.00 4.19
C SER A 307 -7.78 -15.77 4.45
N ALA A 308 -8.26 -16.55 3.47
CA ALA A 308 -9.47 -17.36 3.64
C ALA A 308 -9.31 -18.42 4.75
N ASP A 309 -8.17 -19.12 4.78
CA ASP A 309 -7.92 -20.16 5.78
C ASP A 309 -7.71 -19.57 7.17
N LEU A 310 -6.99 -18.44 7.28
CA LEU A 310 -6.84 -17.71 8.54
C LEU A 310 -8.20 -17.25 9.09
N VAL A 311 -9.07 -16.71 8.25
CA VAL A 311 -10.44 -16.36 8.68
C VAL A 311 -11.20 -17.59 9.16
N ARG A 312 -11.13 -18.71 8.43
CA ARG A 312 -11.80 -19.97 8.82
C ARG A 312 -11.29 -20.49 10.17
N TRP A 313 -9.97 -20.53 10.38
CA TRP A 313 -9.38 -20.95 11.64
C TRP A 313 -9.73 -20.00 12.79
N SER A 314 -9.91 -18.71 12.51
CA SER A 314 -10.35 -17.75 13.54
C SER A 314 -11.78 -18.01 14.01
N PHE A 315 -12.69 -18.43 13.12
CA PHE A 315 -14.04 -18.82 13.51
C PHE A 315 -14.04 -20.14 14.28
N ALA A 316 -13.19 -21.10 13.92
CA ALA A 316 -12.98 -22.30 14.72
C ALA A 316 -12.43 -21.99 16.13
N ALA A 317 -11.50 -21.03 16.23
CA ALA A 317 -10.98 -20.57 17.51
C ALA A 317 -12.09 -19.93 18.36
N ALA A 318 -12.94 -19.09 17.74
CA ALA A 318 -14.09 -18.46 18.38
C ALA A 318 -15.14 -19.47 18.82
N ALA A 319 -15.47 -20.47 18.01
CA ALA A 319 -16.42 -21.51 18.39
C ALA A 319 -15.93 -22.32 19.61
N THR A 320 -14.62 -22.45 19.80
CA THR A 320 -14.02 -23.15 20.95
C THR A 320 -14.20 -22.37 22.26
N SER A 321 -13.72 -21.12 22.31
CA SER A 321 -13.88 -20.21 23.47
C SER A 321 -13.38 -18.80 23.14
N ASP A 322 -13.77 -17.81 23.93
CA ASP A 322 -13.23 -16.45 23.86
C ASP A 322 -11.71 -16.41 24.09
N ARG A 323 -11.20 -17.21 25.03
CA ARG A 323 -9.77 -17.32 25.32
C ARG A 323 -8.99 -17.88 24.13
N THR A 324 -9.49 -18.94 23.50
CA THR A 324 -8.86 -19.53 22.30
C THR A 324 -8.84 -18.53 21.16
N PHE A 325 -9.95 -17.79 20.95
CA PHE A 325 -10.02 -16.74 19.94
C PHE A 325 -9.02 -15.61 20.18
N ARG A 326 -8.91 -15.10 21.42
CA ARG A 326 -7.93 -14.04 21.74
C ARG A 326 -6.50 -14.50 21.50
N HIS A 327 -6.15 -15.71 21.94
CA HIS A 327 -4.83 -16.27 21.69
C HIS A 327 -4.55 -16.44 20.19
N TYR A 328 -5.56 -16.86 19.41
CA TYR A 328 -5.45 -16.92 17.95
C TYR A 328 -5.23 -15.53 17.34
N LEU A 329 -6.03 -14.55 17.75
CA LEU A 329 -5.95 -13.17 17.27
C LEU A 329 -4.57 -12.56 17.53
N ASP A 330 -4.06 -12.69 18.76
CA ASP A 330 -2.74 -12.18 19.15
C ASP A 330 -1.59 -12.86 18.38
N GLY A 331 -1.72 -14.16 18.08
CA GLY A 331 -0.70 -14.91 17.35
C GLY A 331 -0.73 -14.72 15.84
N MET A 332 -1.92 -14.55 15.24
CA MET A 332 -2.11 -14.59 13.79
C MET A 332 -2.31 -13.22 13.13
N LEU A 333 -2.74 -12.20 13.87
CA LEU A 333 -2.91 -10.87 13.31
C LEU A 333 -1.55 -10.25 13.00
N GLY A 334 -1.36 -9.78 11.76
CA GLY A 334 -0.07 -9.34 11.24
C GLY A 334 0.77 -10.48 10.64
N THR A 335 0.17 -11.64 10.37
CA THR A 335 0.85 -12.72 9.63
C THR A 335 1.39 -12.18 8.31
N ARG A 336 2.61 -12.56 7.95
CA ARG A 336 3.25 -12.12 6.71
C ARG A 336 2.36 -12.41 5.49
N THR A 337 2.20 -11.41 4.61
CA THR A 337 1.37 -11.46 3.40
C THR A 337 1.83 -12.47 2.34
N ASP A 338 3.12 -12.81 2.36
CA ASP A 338 3.73 -13.74 1.41
C ASP A 338 3.65 -15.21 1.82
N LEU A 339 3.17 -15.50 3.04
CA LEU A 339 2.99 -16.86 3.51
C LEU A 339 1.68 -17.46 3.00
N THR A 340 1.78 -18.71 2.54
CA THR A 340 0.65 -19.59 2.26
C THR A 340 0.18 -20.30 3.53
N SER A 341 -1.04 -20.82 3.53
CA SER A 341 -1.60 -21.57 4.67
C SER A 341 -0.72 -22.77 5.07
N ALA A 342 -0.11 -23.46 4.10
CA ALA A 342 0.80 -24.58 4.37
C ALA A 342 2.11 -24.15 5.04
N GLN A 343 2.65 -22.97 4.68
CA GLN A 343 3.83 -22.41 5.34
C GLN A 343 3.50 -21.91 6.75
N ILE A 344 2.29 -21.37 6.95
CA ILE A 344 1.83 -20.95 8.28
C ILE A 344 1.69 -22.16 9.19
N LEU A 345 1.01 -23.23 8.72
CA LEU A 345 0.81 -24.48 9.45
C LEU A 345 2.11 -25.20 9.83
N SER A 346 3.16 -25.09 9.01
CA SER A 346 4.47 -25.69 9.30
C SER A 346 5.41 -24.76 10.09
N GLY A 347 4.99 -23.52 10.36
CA GLY A 347 5.79 -22.51 11.04
C GLY A 347 5.62 -22.51 12.57
N PRO A 348 6.49 -21.80 13.32
CA PRO A 348 6.42 -21.71 14.78
C PRO A 348 5.12 -21.06 15.28
N ALA A 349 4.49 -20.22 14.46
CA ALA A 349 3.20 -19.62 14.76
C ALA A 349 2.07 -20.68 14.88
N ALA A 350 2.17 -21.79 14.14
CA ALA A 350 1.18 -22.85 14.16
C ALA A 350 1.10 -23.59 15.49
N GLU A 351 2.25 -23.86 16.11
CA GLU A 351 2.33 -24.58 17.37
C GLU A 351 1.69 -23.77 18.49
N GLY A 352 2.05 -22.49 18.60
CA GLY A 352 1.49 -21.59 19.61
C GLY A 352 -0.03 -21.47 19.49
N ALA A 353 -0.54 -21.25 18.28
CA ALA A 353 -1.98 -21.11 18.04
C ALA A 353 -2.74 -22.45 17.91
N ARG A 354 -2.05 -23.60 18.00
CA ARG A 354 -2.63 -24.94 17.81
C ARG A 354 -3.37 -25.08 16.48
N LEU A 355 -2.79 -24.55 15.40
CA LEU A 355 -3.47 -24.39 14.11
C LEU A 355 -3.90 -25.71 13.48
N GLU A 356 -3.19 -26.82 13.70
CA GLU A 356 -3.62 -28.13 13.17
C GLU A 356 -5.00 -28.53 13.71
N ARG A 357 -5.23 -28.35 15.01
CA ARG A 357 -6.53 -28.60 15.63
C ARG A 357 -7.60 -27.65 15.09
N LEU A 358 -7.29 -26.37 14.97
CA LEU A 358 -8.23 -25.37 14.43
C LEU A 358 -8.54 -25.62 12.95
N SER A 359 -7.58 -26.12 12.19
CA SER A 359 -7.78 -26.50 10.78
C SER A 359 -8.70 -27.72 10.66
N ALA A 360 -8.52 -28.73 11.52
CA ALA A 360 -9.41 -29.88 11.56
C ALA A 360 -10.84 -29.48 11.98
N GLU A 361 -10.96 -28.63 13.00
CA GLU A 361 -12.24 -28.07 13.47
C GLU A 361 -12.93 -27.27 12.37
N ALA A 362 -12.19 -26.41 11.67
CA ALA A 362 -12.72 -25.61 10.57
C ALA A 362 -13.20 -26.48 9.40
N ALA A 363 -12.52 -27.60 9.12
CA ALA A 363 -12.96 -28.55 8.11
C ALA A 363 -14.24 -29.29 8.54
N ALA A 364 -14.36 -29.68 9.81
CA ALA A 364 -15.54 -30.34 10.35
C ALA A 364 -16.79 -29.44 10.34
N HIS A 365 -16.61 -28.12 10.47
CA HIS A 365 -17.69 -27.13 10.55
C HIS A 365 -17.68 -26.14 9.37
N ALA A 366 -17.23 -26.58 8.18
CA ALA A 366 -17.05 -25.70 7.03
C ALA A 366 -18.31 -24.90 6.64
N HIS A 367 -19.48 -25.54 6.67
CA HIS A 367 -20.76 -24.88 6.34
C HIS A 367 -21.12 -23.77 7.36
N ALA A 368 -21.04 -24.05 8.66
CA ALA A 368 -21.28 -23.06 9.72
C ALA A 368 -20.33 -21.87 9.63
N ILE A 369 -19.07 -22.12 9.27
CA ILE A 369 -18.08 -21.06 9.08
C ILE A 369 -18.38 -20.22 7.83
N ASP A 370 -18.79 -20.84 6.73
CA ASP A 370 -19.17 -20.10 5.51
C ASP A 370 -20.41 -19.20 5.78
N VAL A 371 -21.36 -19.66 6.60
CA VAL A 371 -22.48 -18.83 7.10
C VAL A 371 -21.96 -17.60 7.87
N LEU A 372 -21.02 -17.79 8.81
CA LEU A 372 -20.42 -16.69 9.59
C LEU A 372 -19.69 -15.68 8.70
N ILE A 373 -18.90 -16.17 7.74
CA ILE A 373 -18.17 -15.34 6.76
C ILE A 373 -19.16 -14.47 5.97
N GLU A 374 -20.21 -15.07 5.40
CA GLU A 374 -21.14 -14.33 4.57
C GLU A 374 -21.96 -13.32 5.39
N ARG A 375 -22.33 -13.68 6.61
CA ARG A 375 -23.03 -12.76 7.51
C ARG A 375 -22.16 -11.57 7.92
N ASP A 376 -20.86 -11.79 8.15
CA ASP A 376 -19.92 -10.69 8.42
C ASP A 376 -19.73 -9.79 7.20
N ARG A 377 -19.62 -10.35 5.98
CA ARG A 377 -19.59 -9.55 4.74
C ARG A 377 -20.85 -8.72 4.57
N ALA A 378 -22.02 -9.32 4.74
CA ALA A 378 -23.31 -8.63 4.64
C ALA A 378 -23.42 -7.52 5.68
N ARG A 379 -22.98 -7.77 6.92
CA ARG A 379 -22.95 -6.78 8.02
C ARG A 379 -22.04 -5.61 7.68
N LEU A 380 -20.80 -5.87 7.26
CA LEU A 380 -19.85 -4.82 6.87
C LEU A 380 -20.36 -4.02 5.67
N HIS A 381 -21.01 -4.67 4.70
CA HIS A 381 -21.66 -4.01 3.58
C HIS A 381 -22.79 -3.08 4.03
N ALA A 382 -23.70 -3.56 4.89
CA ALA A 382 -24.80 -2.76 5.42
C ALA A 382 -24.31 -1.55 6.23
N LEU A 383 -23.17 -1.67 6.90
CA LEU A 383 -22.55 -0.58 7.66
C LEU A 383 -21.74 0.40 6.78
N GLY A 384 -21.55 0.10 5.49
CA GLY A 384 -20.69 0.88 4.60
C GLY A 384 -19.19 0.72 4.89
N SER A 385 -18.79 -0.40 5.50
CA SER A 385 -17.42 -0.72 5.94
C SER A 385 -16.75 -1.76 5.04
N THR A 386 -16.91 -1.63 3.72
CA THR A 386 -16.34 -2.54 2.70
C THR A 386 -15.03 -2.04 2.09
N GLY A 387 -14.50 -0.95 2.64
CA GLY A 387 -13.31 -0.27 2.17
C GLY A 387 -12.00 -0.90 2.65
N PRO A 388 -10.94 -0.09 2.78
CA PRO A 388 -9.66 -0.53 3.31
C PRO A 388 -9.78 -1.10 4.73
N THR A 389 -9.00 -2.14 5.02
CA THR A 389 -8.78 -2.64 6.38
C THR A 389 -7.47 -2.05 6.94
N PRO A 390 -7.40 -1.73 8.24
CA PRO A 390 -8.47 -1.87 9.22
C PRO A 390 -9.60 -0.85 9.00
N SER A 391 -10.81 -1.23 9.37
CA SER A 391 -11.95 -0.33 9.41
C SER A 391 -12.75 -0.52 10.69
N ALA A 392 -13.36 0.54 11.18
CA ALA A 392 -14.12 0.52 12.42
C ALA A 392 -15.47 1.22 12.23
N VAL A 393 -16.51 0.67 12.85
CA VAL A 393 -17.83 1.31 12.93
C VAL A 393 -18.30 1.30 14.37
N LEU A 394 -18.55 2.48 14.92
CA LEU A 394 -19.13 2.63 16.25
C LEU A 394 -20.64 2.70 16.14
N ILE A 395 -21.33 1.83 16.86
CA ILE A 395 -22.78 1.64 16.82
C ILE A 395 -23.30 1.75 18.25
N ASP A 396 -24.40 2.46 18.45
CA ASP A 396 -25.08 2.45 19.75
C ASP A 396 -26.05 1.28 19.89
N ARG A 397 -26.63 1.12 21.09
CA ARG A 397 -27.62 0.09 21.38
C ARG A 397 -28.87 0.15 20.49
N GLY A 398 -29.23 1.32 19.98
CA GLY A 398 -30.33 1.51 19.03
C GLY A 398 -29.98 1.12 17.58
N GLY A 399 -28.73 0.72 17.33
CA GLY A 399 -28.24 0.38 16.00
C GLY A 399 -27.81 1.60 15.16
N ALA A 400 -27.83 2.81 15.74
CA ALA A 400 -27.42 4.00 15.02
C ALA A 400 -25.89 4.08 14.94
N VAL A 401 -25.38 4.37 13.75
CA VAL A 401 -23.93 4.54 13.53
C VAL A 401 -23.50 5.91 14.04
N ARG A 402 -22.58 5.92 15.01
CA ARG A 402 -22.02 7.11 15.65
C ARG A 402 -20.69 7.55 15.04
N GLY A 403 -19.98 6.63 14.40
CA GLY A 403 -18.73 6.95 13.70
C GLY A 403 -18.31 5.83 12.75
N ARG A 404 -17.54 6.20 11.73
CA ARG A 404 -16.93 5.29 10.75
C ARG A 404 -15.50 5.74 10.46
N TRP A 405 -14.58 4.78 10.46
CA TRP A 405 -13.16 5.00 10.19
C TRP A 405 -12.63 3.90 9.28
N SER A 406 -11.70 4.22 8.38
CA SER A 406 -11.09 3.25 7.46
C SER A 406 -9.64 3.61 7.16
N GLY A 407 -8.80 2.59 6.98
CA GLY A 407 -7.36 2.74 6.81
C GLY A 407 -6.68 3.08 8.14
N HIS A 408 -6.51 4.37 8.43
CA HIS A 408 -5.95 4.80 9.71
C HIS A 408 -7.06 5.01 10.74
N LEU A 409 -7.04 4.20 11.81
CA LEU A 409 -8.00 4.30 12.90
C LEU A 409 -7.46 5.23 13.99
N ASP A 410 -7.81 6.51 13.90
CA ASP A 410 -7.42 7.51 14.89
C ASP A 410 -8.11 7.23 16.24
N ARG A 411 -7.35 6.75 17.22
CA ARG A 411 -7.84 6.41 18.56
C ARG A 411 -8.50 7.58 19.27
N GLU A 412 -8.00 8.80 19.09
CA GLU A 412 -8.50 9.99 19.78
C GLU A 412 -9.89 10.35 19.26
N GLN A 413 -10.10 10.20 17.95
CA GLN A 413 -11.42 10.37 17.34
C GLN A 413 -12.42 9.31 17.79
N ILE A 414 -11.99 8.05 17.94
CA ILE A 414 -12.86 6.97 18.45
C ILE A 414 -13.26 7.26 19.90
N ILE A 415 -12.32 7.66 20.76
CA ILE A 415 -12.60 8.02 22.17
C ILE A 415 -13.51 9.24 22.25
N ALA A 416 -13.29 10.27 21.43
CA ALA A 416 -14.15 11.46 21.38
C ALA A 416 -15.58 11.11 20.89
N ALA A 417 -15.71 10.22 19.91
CA ALA A 417 -17.01 9.73 19.46
C ALA A 417 -17.76 8.96 20.56
N LEU A 418 -17.07 8.14 21.35
CA LEU A 418 -17.64 7.47 22.51
C LEU A 418 -18.11 8.46 23.57
N ALA A 419 -17.28 9.47 23.90
CA ALA A 419 -17.59 10.46 24.93
C ALA A 419 -18.79 11.35 24.54
N SER A 420 -18.89 11.73 23.28
CA SER A 420 -20.01 12.56 22.77
C SER A 420 -21.33 11.79 22.61
N ALA A 421 -21.27 10.47 22.53
CA ALA A 421 -22.46 9.63 22.39
C ALA A 421 -23.04 9.20 23.75
N ALA A 422 -22.25 9.24 24.82
CA ALA A 422 -22.73 8.92 26.16
C ALA A 422 -23.87 9.88 26.54
N PRO A 423 -25.02 9.37 27.05
CA PRO A 423 -26.07 10.23 27.56
C PRO A 423 -25.48 11.15 28.63
N ALA A 424 -25.84 12.44 28.58
CA ALA A 424 -25.48 13.38 29.64
C ALA A 424 -25.95 12.80 30.99
N PRO A 425 -25.11 12.84 32.03
CA PRO A 425 -25.37 12.19 33.31
C PRO A 425 -26.66 12.67 33.98
#